data_AF-A0AA43BIN4-F1
#
_entry.id   AF-A0AA43BIN4-F1
#
_cell.length_a   1.000
_cell.length_b   1.000
_cell.length_c   1.000
_cell.angle_alpha   90.00
_cell.angle_beta   90.00
_cell.angle_gamma   90.00
#
_symmetry.space_group_name_H-M   'P 1'
#
loop_
_entity.id
_entity.type
_entity.pdbx_description
1 polymer ?
#
loop_
_entity_poly.entity_id
_entity_poly.type
_entity_poly.pdbx_seq_one_letter_code
_entity_poly.pdbx_strand_id
1 'polypeptide(L)'
;MQMATHTNRAPQVERVIEVDAYEQELFDDVATLFLDQAILLTAEEDATLMQSTLLVKMPAKTQTQIRKMDLNEWSIFWSFYDQSLEYYVSRYGMFYTHIDRSGREHKKSHRTRD
;
A
#
# COMPACT_ATOMS: atom_id res chain seq x y z
N MET A 1 -35.82 -19.16 -47.00
CA MET A 1 -34.38 -19.22 -46.69
C MET A 1 -34.08 -18.16 -45.64
N GLN A 2 -33.42 -18.58 -44.55
CA GLN A 2 -33.03 -17.78 -43.39
C GLN A 2 -31.99 -16.72 -43.78
N MET A 3 -31.86 -15.65 -42.99
CA MET A 3 -30.59 -15.22 -42.37
C MET A 3 -30.89 -14.34 -41.14
N ALA A 4 -30.69 -14.90 -39.95
CA ALA A 4 -30.71 -14.17 -38.69
C ALA A 4 -29.33 -13.52 -38.47
N THR A 5 -29.32 -12.22 -38.23
CA THR A 5 -28.15 -11.47 -37.80
C THR A 5 -27.85 -11.79 -36.34
N HIS A 6 -26.93 -12.73 -36.10
CA HIS A 6 -26.36 -12.92 -34.77
C HIS A 6 -25.29 -11.86 -34.51
N THR A 7 -25.68 -10.76 -33.87
CA THR A 7 -24.74 -9.91 -33.13
C THR A 7 -24.23 -10.71 -31.94
N ASN A 8 -23.04 -11.29 -32.07
CA ASN A 8 -22.30 -11.90 -30.97
C ASN A 8 -21.50 -10.81 -30.24
N ARG A 9 -22.09 -10.18 -29.22
CA ARG A 9 -21.35 -9.36 -28.24
C ARG A 9 -20.92 -10.29 -27.11
N ALA A 10 -19.70 -10.82 -27.20
CA ALA A 10 -19.06 -11.54 -26.11
C ALA A 10 -18.59 -10.56 -25.00
N PRO A 11 -18.58 -10.98 -23.72
CA PRO A 11 -18.44 -10.10 -22.56
C PRO A 11 -16.98 -9.65 -22.37
N GLN A 12 -16.75 -8.35 -22.28
CA GLN A 12 -15.42 -7.77 -22.05
C GLN A 12 -15.24 -7.20 -20.63
N VAL A 13 -16.14 -7.49 -19.68
CA VAL A 13 -16.21 -6.73 -18.41
C VAL A 13 -15.71 -7.50 -17.17
N GLU A 14 -15.50 -8.81 -17.24
CA GLU A 14 -15.24 -9.62 -16.04
C GLU A 14 -13.76 -9.70 -15.63
N ARG A 15 -12.84 -9.73 -16.61
CA ARG A 15 -11.40 -9.97 -16.34
C ARG A 15 -10.63 -8.79 -15.75
N VAL A 16 -11.08 -7.56 -15.97
CA VAL A 16 -10.36 -6.36 -15.48
C VAL A 16 -10.67 -6.11 -14.01
N ILE A 17 -11.93 -6.29 -13.60
CA ILE A 17 -12.41 -6.05 -12.25
C ILE A 17 -11.82 -7.06 -11.25
N GLU A 18 -11.70 -8.33 -11.65
CA GLU A 18 -11.15 -9.40 -10.81
C GLU A 18 -9.65 -9.21 -10.51
N VAL A 19 -8.87 -8.77 -11.51
CA VAL A 19 -7.43 -8.49 -11.34
C VAL A 19 -7.23 -7.33 -10.37
N ASP A 20 -8.02 -6.25 -10.49
CA ASP A 20 -7.92 -5.11 -9.58
C ASP A 20 -8.37 -5.46 -8.15
N ALA A 21 -9.34 -6.37 -7.96
CA ALA A 21 -9.73 -6.85 -6.63
C ALA A 21 -8.58 -7.61 -5.97
N TYR A 22 -7.96 -8.56 -6.68
CA TYR A 22 -6.83 -9.33 -6.17
C TYR A 22 -5.62 -8.44 -5.82
N GLU A 23 -5.31 -7.44 -6.65
CA GLU A 23 -4.24 -6.48 -6.36
C GLU A 23 -4.54 -5.63 -5.11
N GLN A 24 -5.81 -5.26 -4.89
CA GLN A 24 -6.21 -4.56 -3.65
C GLN A 24 -6.06 -5.47 -2.42
N GLU A 25 -6.39 -6.77 -2.52
CA GLU A 25 -6.14 -7.71 -1.42
C GLU A 25 -4.64 -7.89 -1.15
N LEU A 26 -3.82 -7.97 -2.20
CA LEU A 26 -2.37 -8.05 -2.08
C LEU A 26 -1.80 -6.81 -1.35
N PHE A 27 -2.31 -5.61 -1.64
CA PHE A 27 -1.90 -4.40 -0.93
C PHE A 27 -2.18 -4.50 0.58
N ASP A 28 -3.40 -4.93 0.94
CA ASP A 28 -3.80 -5.10 2.35
C ASP A 28 -2.92 -6.14 3.07
N ASP A 29 -2.61 -7.26 2.41
CA ASP A 29 -1.80 -8.34 2.97
C ASP A 29 -0.36 -7.88 3.22
N VAL A 30 0.24 -7.14 2.27
CA VAL A 30 1.60 -6.60 2.42
C VAL A 30 1.64 -5.55 3.53
N ALA A 31 0.64 -4.68 3.61
CA ALA A 31 0.52 -3.69 4.67
C ALA A 31 0.41 -4.36 6.05
N THR A 32 -0.45 -5.38 6.18
CA THR A 32 -0.61 -6.16 7.42
C THR A 32 0.69 -6.87 7.81
N LEU A 33 1.36 -7.52 6.86
CA LEU A 33 2.64 -8.18 7.12
C LEU A 33 3.70 -7.18 7.59
N PHE A 34 3.74 -5.99 6.99
CA PHE A 34 4.66 -4.93 7.40
C PHE A 34 4.37 -4.45 8.82
N LEU A 35 3.09 -4.29 9.17
CA LEU A 35 2.64 -3.92 10.50
C LEU A 35 3.08 -4.91 11.58
N ASP A 36 3.06 -6.20 11.24
CA ASP A 36 3.37 -7.30 12.14
C ASP A 36 4.88 -7.54 12.30
N GLN A 37 5.68 -7.23 11.28
CA GLN A 37 7.12 -7.51 11.28
C GLN A 37 7.98 -6.67 12.24
N ALA A 38 7.39 -5.81 13.07
CA ALA A 38 8.09 -5.06 14.13
C ALA A 38 9.41 -4.41 13.65
N ILE A 39 9.37 -3.85 12.44
CA ILE A 39 10.52 -3.19 11.82
C ILE A 39 10.70 -1.83 12.54
N LEU A 40 11.59 -1.83 13.55
CA LEU A 40 12.01 -0.64 14.30
C LEU A 40 13.17 0.02 13.57
N LEU A 41 12.84 0.64 12.45
CA LEU A 41 13.80 1.38 11.65
C LEU A 41 13.64 2.87 11.96
N THR A 42 14.75 3.52 12.28
CA THR A 42 14.77 4.87 12.85
C THR A 42 15.66 5.83 12.08
N ALA A 43 16.58 5.31 11.24
CA ALA A 43 17.45 6.10 10.40
C ALA A 43 16.78 6.45 9.06
N GLU A 44 17.17 7.56 8.46
CA GLU A 44 16.64 7.97 7.15
C GLU A 44 17.04 7.00 6.02
N GLU A 45 18.23 6.42 6.13
CA GLU A 45 18.73 5.37 5.22
C GLU A 45 17.78 4.15 5.18
N ASP A 46 17.04 3.95 6.27
CA ASP A 46 16.05 2.89 6.37
C ASP A 46 14.83 3.14 5.47
N ALA A 47 14.51 4.38 5.11
CA ALA A 47 13.40 4.68 4.21
C ALA A 47 13.61 4.06 2.82
N THR A 48 14.84 4.13 2.30
CA THR A 48 15.21 3.54 1.01
C THR A 48 15.25 2.01 1.10
N LEU A 49 15.75 1.48 2.22
CA LEU A 49 15.71 0.04 2.49
C LEU A 49 14.27 -0.47 2.58
N MET A 50 13.39 0.27 3.26
CA MET A 50 11.96 -0.02 3.35
C MET A 50 11.30 0.02 1.99
N GLN A 51 11.59 1.04 1.17
CA GLN A 51 11.09 1.10 -0.20
C GLN A 51 11.51 -0.14 -0.99
N SER A 52 12.80 -0.50 -1.01
CA SER A 52 13.28 -1.66 -1.78
C SER A 52 12.72 -3.00 -1.27
N THR A 53 12.49 -3.13 0.03
CA THR A 53 11.96 -4.37 0.64
C THR A 53 10.45 -4.51 0.44
N LEU A 54 9.71 -3.41 0.51
CA LEU A 54 8.25 -3.43 0.42
C LEU A 54 7.74 -3.34 -1.02
N LEU A 55 8.38 -2.53 -1.86
CA LEU A 55 7.94 -2.30 -3.24
C LEU A 55 7.94 -3.57 -4.09
N VAL A 56 8.85 -4.51 -3.82
CA VAL A 56 8.88 -5.81 -4.52
C VAL A 56 7.69 -6.71 -4.18
N LYS A 57 6.99 -6.44 -3.08
CA LYS A 57 5.80 -7.19 -2.64
C LYS A 57 4.50 -6.47 -3.03
N MET A 58 4.56 -5.14 -3.21
CA MET A 58 3.41 -4.31 -3.55
C MET A 58 2.90 -4.56 -4.98
N PRO A 59 1.60 -4.29 -5.25
CA PRO A 59 1.06 -4.30 -6.60
C PRO A 59 1.83 -3.37 -7.56
N ALA A 60 1.88 -3.73 -8.84
CA ALA A 60 2.72 -3.05 -9.84
C ALA A 60 2.37 -1.56 -10.05
N LYS A 61 1.11 -1.17 -9.85
CA LYS A 61 0.67 0.24 -9.97
C LYS A 61 0.79 1.05 -8.68
N THR A 62 1.39 0.47 -7.63
CA THR A 62 1.59 1.17 -6.35
C THR A 62 2.52 2.36 -6.56
N GLN A 63 2.09 3.52 -6.08
CA GLN A 63 2.91 4.72 -6.06
C GLN A 63 3.61 4.81 -4.71
N THR A 64 4.88 5.24 -4.71
CA THR A 64 5.65 5.47 -3.48
C THR A 64 6.13 6.91 -3.43
N GLN A 65 6.03 7.52 -2.25
CA GLN A 65 6.57 8.83 -1.96
C GLN A 65 7.32 8.81 -0.63
N ILE A 66 8.59 9.20 -0.64
CA ILE A 66 9.34 9.49 0.58
C ILE A 66 9.26 11.00 0.83
N ARG A 67 8.90 11.38 2.06
CA ARG A 67 8.84 12.77 2.51
C ARG A 67 9.83 12.97 3.64
N LYS A 68 10.73 13.93 3.49
CA LYS A 68 11.58 14.41 4.58
C LYS A 68 10.94 15.67 5.16
N MET A 69 10.92 15.75 6.48
CA MET A 69 10.35 16.85 7.24
C MET A 69 11.45 17.47 8.12
N ASP A 70 11.09 18.49 8.87
CA ASP A 70 12.01 19.15 9.78
C ASP A 70 12.41 18.21 10.93
N LEU A 71 13.45 18.56 11.69
CA LEU A 71 13.87 17.83 12.91
C LEU A 71 14.22 16.34 12.70
N ASN A 72 14.72 15.98 11.52
CA ASN A 72 15.05 14.61 11.12
C ASN A 72 13.84 13.66 11.09
N GLU A 73 12.64 14.21 10.93
CA GLU A 73 11.43 13.41 10.73
C GLU A 73 11.31 13.02 9.25
N TRP A 74 10.77 11.84 9.01
CA TRP A 74 10.54 11.37 7.65
C TRP A 74 9.33 10.45 7.59
N SER A 75 8.69 10.37 6.42
CA SER A 75 7.70 9.34 6.14
C SER A 75 7.91 8.71 4.78
N ILE A 76 7.43 7.48 4.66
CA ILE A 76 7.26 6.81 3.39
C ILE A 76 5.79 6.44 3.24
N PHE A 77 5.24 6.84 2.10
CA PHE A 77 3.84 6.71 1.77
C PHE A 77 3.70 5.86 0.52
N TRP A 78 2.83 4.85 0.57
CA TRP A 78 2.39 4.09 -0.58
C TRP A 78 0.91 4.29 -0.80
N SER A 79 0.50 4.43 -2.06
CA SER A 79 -0.92 4.52 -2.43
C SER A 79 -1.25 3.63 -3.60
N PHE A 80 -2.44 3.04 -3.54
CA PHE A 80 -2.99 2.17 -4.57
C PHE A 80 -4.51 2.29 -4.59
N TYR A 81 -5.08 2.87 -5.66
CA TYR A 81 -6.49 3.27 -5.71
C TYR A 81 -6.90 4.08 -4.46
N ASP A 82 -7.88 3.61 -3.69
CA ASP A 82 -8.38 4.23 -2.45
C ASP A 82 -7.64 3.74 -1.19
N GLN A 83 -6.67 2.82 -1.35
CA GLN A 83 -5.83 2.30 -0.27
C GLN A 83 -4.58 3.14 -0.08
N SER A 84 -4.08 3.16 1.15
CA SER A 84 -2.83 3.83 1.46
C SER A 84 -2.12 3.21 2.64
N LEU A 85 -0.80 3.34 2.64
CA LEU A 85 0.10 2.89 3.69
C LEU A 85 1.07 4.02 4.00
N GLU A 86 1.13 4.47 5.24
CA GLU A 86 2.11 5.44 5.71
C GLU A 86 2.91 4.87 6.87
N TYR A 87 4.22 4.98 6.77
CA TYR A 87 5.14 4.81 7.89
C TYR A 87 5.84 6.14 8.14
N TYR A 88 5.57 6.73 9.29
CA TYR A 88 6.07 8.01 9.73
C TYR A 88 7.00 7.82 10.92
N VAL A 89 8.19 8.40 10.85
CA VAL A 89 9.22 8.35 11.89
C VAL A 89 9.46 9.75 12.41
N SER A 90 9.42 9.87 13.74
CA SER A 90 9.76 11.10 14.46
C SER A 90 10.69 10.80 15.62
N ARG A 91 11.20 11.87 16.23
CA ARG A 91 11.93 11.78 17.51
C ARG A 91 11.13 11.12 18.64
N TYR A 92 9.80 11.13 18.57
CA TYR A 92 8.90 10.58 19.61
C TYR A 92 8.51 9.13 19.38
N GLY A 93 8.87 8.59 18.21
CA GLY A 93 8.54 7.22 17.82
C GLY A 93 8.12 7.10 16.37
N MET A 94 7.74 5.88 16.02
CA MET A 94 7.25 5.53 14.70
C MET A 94 5.75 5.29 14.74
N PHE A 95 5.08 5.76 13.70
CA PHE A 95 3.65 5.72 13.53
C PHE A 95 3.35 5.10 12.19
N TYR A 96 2.41 4.18 12.20
CA TYR A 96 1.94 3.48 11.03
C TYR A 96 0.45 3.76 10.87
N THR A 97 0.05 4.06 9.64
CA THR A 97 -1.36 4.20 9.26
C THR A 97 -1.61 3.47 7.95
N HIS A 98 -2.62 2.62 7.90
CA HIS A 98 -3.07 1.94 6.69
C HIS A 98 -4.56 2.12 6.49
N ILE A 99 -4.96 2.55 5.30
CA ILE A 99 -6.36 2.56 4.87
C ILE A 99 -6.55 1.34 3.97
N ASP A 100 -7.35 0.38 4.43
CA ASP A 100 -7.60 -0.86 3.70
C ASP A 100 -8.59 -0.68 2.54
N ARG A 101 -8.79 -1.71 1.71
CA ARG A 101 -9.71 -1.66 0.55
C ARG A 101 -11.17 -1.36 0.91
N SER A 102 -11.55 -1.52 2.19
CA SER A 102 -12.88 -1.18 2.70
C SER A 102 -12.97 0.25 3.23
N GLY A 103 -11.87 1.01 3.17
CA GLY A 103 -11.75 2.36 3.73
C GLY A 103 -11.54 2.40 5.24
N ARG A 104 -11.24 1.25 5.87
CA ARG A 104 -11.03 1.20 7.32
C ARG A 104 -9.57 1.50 7.64
N GLU A 105 -9.40 2.33 8.66
CA GLU A 105 -8.10 2.76 9.14
C GLU A 105 -7.52 1.80 10.19
N HIS A 106 -6.27 1.40 9.99
CA HIS A 106 -5.47 0.59 10.89
C HIS A 106 -4.26 1.39 11.34
N LYS A 107 -4.11 1.57 12.65
CA LYS A 107 -3.04 2.36 13.25
C LYS A 107 -2.22 1.54 14.21
N LYS A 108 -0.91 1.74 14.20
CA LYS A 108 0.02 1.24 15.22
C LYS A 108 1.07 2.29 15.48
N SER A 109 1.50 2.42 16.72
CA SER A 109 2.56 3.34 17.09
C SER A 109 3.50 2.66 18.06
N HIS A 110 4.79 2.92 17.90
CA HIS A 110 5.80 2.55 18.88
C HIS A 110 6.53 3.81 19.31
N ARG A 111 6.40 4.14 20.60
CA ARG A 111 7.00 5.35 21.18
C ARG A 111 8.43 5.04 21.61
N THR A 112 9.36 5.89 21.23
CA THR A 112 10.71 5.86 21.79
C THR A 112 10.60 6.29 23.25
N ARG A 113 11.00 5.43 24.20
CA ARG A 113 11.13 5.83 25.61
C ARG A 113 12.39 6.69 25.74
N ASP A 114 12.27 7.83 26.43
CA ASP A 114 13.41 8.64 26.89
C ASP A 114 14.34 7.83 27.81
#